data_AF-A0A3D1IXW5-F1
#
_entry.id   AF-A0A3D1IXW5-F1
#
_cell.length_a   1.000
_cell.length_b   1.000
_cell.length_c   1.000
_cell.angle_alpha   90.00
_cell.angle_beta   90.00
_cell.angle_gamma   90.00
#
_symmetry.space_group_name_H-M   'P 1'
#
loop_
_entity.id
_entity.type
_entity.pdbx_description
1 polymer ?
#
loop_
_entity_poly.entity_id
_entity_poly.type
_entity_poly.pdbx_seq_one_letter_code
_entity_poly.pdbx_strand_id
1 'polypeptide(L)'
;MARVSARAGRLTKYAAEALNSGCVCISMDQDALHHALESELGTPGLLALVEERCPYLFAARPVFISTDHMERMAQLVRAVESVIALPAFREQILAAAPAIARHDPGGARGVFFGYDFHVDQYGIGLIEINTNAGGAMLNAVLARAQRACCPEMEQLVPTLASAQALEHDIVDMFRAEWQLSGHDRPLRSIAIVDEAPEQQYLYPEFLLFQQLFQRHGLHAVIADPSALTLHDGVLWHGDTAIDLVYNRLTDFMLESRAHAALRAAYLAHAVVLTPHPQAHALYADKRNLALLTDAARLDALGVAPATQAILLAGIPHTEVVDSAHADRLWSERRRLFFKPTAGYGGRAAYRGDKLTRRVWQE
;
A
#
# COMPACT_ATOMS: atom_id res chain seq x y z
N MET A 1 -8.72 3.75 13.70
CA MET A 1 -7.42 4.23 14.22
C MET A 1 -7.05 3.32 15.39
N ALA A 2 -6.68 2.07 15.09
CA ALA A 2 -6.32 1.09 16.10
C ALA A 2 -4.94 1.47 16.67
N ARG A 3 -4.89 1.84 17.95
CA ARG A 3 -3.64 2.01 18.68
C ARG A 3 -3.28 0.66 19.29
N VAL A 4 -2.60 -0.19 18.52
CA VAL A 4 -1.84 -1.30 19.11
C VAL A 4 -0.52 -0.71 19.61
N SER A 5 -0.51 -0.25 20.86
CA SER A 5 0.71 0.08 21.57
C SER A 5 1.18 -1.17 22.32
N ALA A 6 1.82 -2.08 21.60
CA ALA A 6 2.81 -2.95 22.21
C ALA A 6 4.08 -2.09 22.39
N ARG A 7 4.54 -1.90 23.64
CA ARG A 7 5.81 -1.23 23.92
C ARG A 7 6.96 -2.09 23.39
N ALA A 8 7.28 -1.94 22.10
CA ALA A 8 8.57 -2.34 21.56
C ALA A 8 9.67 -1.46 22.20
N GLY A 9 10.82 -2.05 22.49
CA GLY A 9 11.97 -1.32 23.05
C GLY A 9 12.32 -0.08 22.22
N ARG A 10 12.55 1.07 22.87
CA ARG A 10 12.88 2.31 22.15
C ARG A 10 14.32 2.26 21.64
N LEU A 11 14.50 2.33 20.33
CA LEU A 11 15.81 2.44 19.67
C LEU A 11 16.12 3.92 19.37
N THR A 12 17.29 4.39 19.79
CA THR A 12 17.80 5.72 19.39
C THR A 12 18.32 5.69 17.95
N LYS A 13 18.48 6.86 17.31
CA LYS A 13 19.03 6.95 15.95
C LYS A 13 20.43 6.31 15.84
N TYR A 14 21.32 6.63 16.77
CA TYR A 14 22.68 6.07 16.80
C TYR A 14 22.68 4.55 17.01
N ALA A 15 21.79 4.02 17.86
CA ALA A 15 21.68 2.58 18.06
C ALA A 15 21.16 1.87 16.80
N ALA A 16 20.17 2.44 16.12
CA ALA A 16 19.66 1.89 14.87
C ALA A 16 20.73 1.87 13.76
N GLU A 17 21.50 2.95 13.61
CA GLU A 17 22.61 3.01 12.64
C GLU A 17 23.72 2.00 12.97
N ALA A 18 24.12 1.89 14.24
CA ALA A 18 25.11 0.91 14.69
C ALA A 18 24.64 -0.53 14.40
N LEU A 19 23.38 -0.85 14.69
CA LEU A 19 22.80 -2.16 14.40
C LEU A 19 22.70 -2.44 12.90
N ASN A 20 22.28 -1.46 12.09
CA ASN A 20 22.25 -1.59 10.63
C ASN A 20 23.64 -1.80 10.02
N SER A 21 24.69 -1.24 10.62
CA SER A 21 26.07 -1.38 10.15
C SER A 21 26.80 -2.62 10.67
N GLY A 22 26.37 -3.20 11.80
CA GLY A 22 27.16 -4.19 12.53
C GLY A 22 26.41 -5.37 13.17
N CYS A 23 25.09 -5.35 13.33
CA CYS A 23 24.37 -6.54 13.80
C CYS A 23 24.20 -7.53 12.66
N VAL A 24 24.94 -8.64 12.78
CA VAL A 24 24.74 -9.87 12.02
C VAL A 24 23.77 -10.81 12.75
N CYS A 25 23.24 -10.35 13.88
CA CYS A 25 22.69 -11.17 14.94
C CYS A 25 21.25 -11.63 14.70
N ILE A 26 20.38 -10.81 14.09
CA ILE A 26 19.02 -11.26 13.75
C ILE A 26 19.07 -12.05 12.44
N SER A 27 19.04 -13.37 12.56
CA SER A 27 18.79 -14.28 11.45
C SER A 27 17.32 -14.66 11.42
N MET A 28 16.69 -14.56 10.25
CA MET A 28 15.42 -15.21 9.99
C MET A 28 15.58 -16.73 10.22
N ASP A 29 14.78 -17.30 11.12
CA ASP A 29 14.74 -18.75 11.32
C ASP A 29 13.98 -19.37 10.14
N GLN A 30 14.73 -20.01 9.23
CA GLN A 30 14.17 -20.59 8.01
C GLN A 30 13.17 -21.71 8.32
N ASP A 31 13.45 -22.56 9.32
CA ASP A 31 12.54 -23.64 9.71
C ASP A 31 11.26 -23.06 10.32
N ALA A 32 11.37 -21.99 11.11
CA ALA A 32 10.19 -21.28 11.63
C ALA A 32 9.40 -20.57 10.53
N LEU A 33 10.06 -19.99 9.51
CA LEU A 33 9.39 -19.40 8.36
C LEU A 33 8.69 -20.48 7.53
N HIS A 34 9.34 -21.62 7.30
CA HIS A 34 8.77 -22.75 6.59
C HIS A 34 7.55 -23.27 7.33
N HIS A 35 7.67 -23.51 8.63
CA HIS A 35 6.54 -23.89 9.46
C HIS A 35 5.45 -22.82 9.52
N ALA A 36 5.77 -21.53 9.58
CA ALA A 36 4.77 -20.47 9.57
C ALA A 36 4.02 -20.45 8.23
N LEU A 37 4.72 -20.55 7.11
CA LEU A 37 4.12 -20.64 5.78
C LEU A 37 3.28 -21.93 5.66
N GLU A 38 3.77 -23.08 6.08
CA GLU A 38 3.03 -24.35 5.99
C GLU A 38 1.82 -24.42 6.95
N SER A 39 1.96 -23.90 8.17
CA SER A 39 0.93 -23.97 9.22
C SER A 39 -0.14 -22.89 9.13
N GLU A 40 0.20 -21.67 8.66
CA GLU A 40 -0.80 -20.62 8.44
C GLU A 40 -1.80 -21.02 7.37
N LEU A 41 -1.38 -21.87 6.43
CA LEU A 41 -2.12 -21.99 5.20
C LEU A 41 -3.08 -23.16 5.07
N GLY A 42 -2.82 -24.27 5.78
CA GLY A 42 -3.54 -25.53 5.53
C GLY A 42 -3.58 -25.93 4.04
N THR A 43 -2.72 -25.34 3.20
CA THR A 43 -2.70 -25.46 1.74
C THR A 43 -1.34 -26.00 1.35
N PRO A 44 -1.26 -27.31 1.08
CA PRO A 44 -0.02 -27.93 0.65
C PRO A 44 0.57 -27.18 -0.55
N GLY A 45 1.85 -26.82 -0.46
CA GLY A 45 2.61 -26.28 -1.59
C GLY A 45 2.80 -24.76 -1.65
N LEU A 46 2.29 -23.94 -0.70
CA LEU A 46 2.62 -22.51 -0.74
C LEU A 46 4.11 -22.23 -0.49
N LEU A 47 4.75 -22.97 0.42
CA LEU A 47 6.19 -22.82 0.63
C LEU A 47 6.94 -23.00 -0.69
N ALA A 48 6.65 -24.10 -1.41
CA ALA A 48 7.21 -24.35 -2.73
C ALA A 48 6.88 -23.24 -3.73
N LEU A 49 5.66 -22.70 -3.71
CA LEU A 49 5.25 -21.58 -4.56
C LEU A 49 6.01 -20.28 -4.24
N VAL A 50 6.25 -19.99 -2.97
CA VAL A 50 7.04 -18.83 -2.51
C VAL A 50 8.49 -19.00 -2.90
N GLU A 51 9.08 -20.19 -2.70
CA GLU A 51 10.45 -20.50 -3.10
C GLU A 51 10.65 -20.42 -4.62
N GLU A 52 9.70 -20.94 -5.40
CA GLU A 52 9.75 -20.93 -6.86
C GLU A 52 9.59 -19.52 -7.43
N ARG A 53 8.59 -18.76 -6.94
CA ARG A 53 8.18 -17.51 -7.58
C ARG A 53 8.75 -16.27 -6.91
N CYS A 54 9.02 -16.34 -5.62
CA CYS A 54 9.46 -15.21 -4.79
C CYS A 54 10.70 -15.55 -3.95
N PRO A 55 11.80 -16.07 -4.54
CA PRO A 55 12.97 -16.54 -3.77
C PRO A 55 13.67 -15.43 -2.97
N TYR A 56 13.40 -14.16 -3.30
CA TYR A 56 13.99 -12.99 -2.65
C TYR A 56 12.96 -12.15 -1.88
N LEU A 57 11.81 -12.75 -1.54
CA LEU A 57 10.71 -12.05 -0.86
C LEU A 57 11.10 -11.56 0.54
N PHE A 58 11.91 -12.34 1.24
CA PHE A 58 12.34 -12.05 2.61
C PHE A 58 13.83 -11.76 2.64
N ALA A 59 14.19 -10.62 3.24
CA ALA A 59 15.57 -10.31 3.54
C ALA A 59 16.06 -11.21 4.70
N ALA A 60 17.27 -11.75 4.58
CA ALA A 60 17.87 -12.56 5.64
C ALA A 60 18.16 -11.77 6.92
N ARG A 61 18.24 -10.44 6.82
CA ARG A 61 18.51 -9.52 7.93
C ARG A 61 17.46 -8.41 7.97
N PRO A 62 17.01 -7.99 9.17
CA PRO A 62 16.11 -6.87 9.30
C PRO A 62 16.84 -5.54 9.13
N VAL A 63 16.04 -4.49 8.93
CA VAL A 63 16.49 -3.10 8.98
C VAL A 63 15.90 -2.48 10.24
N PHE A 64 16.75 -1.85 11.04
CA PHE A 64 16.36 -1.19 12.27
C PHE A 64 15.97 0.26 12.02
N ILE A 65 14.84 0.66 12.59
CA ILE A 65 14.31 2.02 12.53
C ILE A 65 14.23 2.55 13.96
N SER A 66 14.69 3.77 14.18
CA SER A 66 14.64 4.42 15.50
C SER A 66 13.22 4.87 15.85
N THR A 67 12.93 5.05 17.14
CA THR A 67 11.65 5.61 17.58
C THR A 67 11.41 7.00 16.98
N ASP A 68 12.46 7.83 16.89
CA ASP A 68 12.37 9.16 16.27
C ASP A 68 12.00 9.08 14.78
N HIS A 69 12.54 8.09 14.04
CA HIS A 69 12.16 7.86 12.66
C HIS A 69 10.68 7.46 12.57
N MET A 70 10.22 6.52 13.41
CA MET A 70 8.81 6.10 13.43
C MET A 70 7.86 7.26 13.74
N GLU A 71 8.21 8.09 14.73
CA GLU A 71 7.41 9.25 15.10
C GLU A 71 7.32 10.28 13.97
N ARG A 72 8.45 10.56 13.29
CA ARG A 72 8.49 11.45 12.12
C ARG A 72 7.67 10.89 10.95
N MET A 73 7.78 9.59 10.67
CA MET A 73 6.97 8.93 9.63
C MET A 73 5.48 9.10 9.94
N ALA A 74 5.08 8.82 11.18
CA ALA A 74 3.69 8.94 11.60
C ALA A 74 3.19 10.40 11.60
N GLN A 75 4.04 11.38 11.95
CA GLN A 75 3.72 12.80 11.84
C GLN A 75 3.49 13.20 10.38
N LEU A 76 4.35 12.74 9.47
CA LEU A 76 4.21 13.05 8.06
C LEU A 76 2.96 12.43 7.44
N VAL A 77 2.67 11.15 7.75
CA VAL A 77 1.43 10.49 7.30
C VAL A 77 0.21 11.28 7.78
N ARG A 78 0.17 11.71 9.05
CA ARG A 78 -0.93 12.54 9.56
C ARG A 78 -1.04 13.89 8.86
N ALA A 79 0.09 14.53 8.53
CA ALA A 79 0.10 15.79 7.79
C ALA A 79 -0.48 15.60 6.39
N VAL A 80 -0.07 14.55 5.67
CA VAL A 80 -0.61 14.20 4.34
C VAL A 80 -2.11 13.93 4.42
N GLU A 81 -2.55 13.05 5.32
CA GLU A 81 -3.97 12.73 5.54
C GLU A 81 -4.80 13.99 5.86
N SER A 82 -4.25 14.94 6.64
CA SER A 82 -4.94 16.20 6.95
C SER A 82 -5.15 17.08 5.72
N VAL A 83 -4.20 17.11 4.78
CA VAL A 83 -4.33 17.87 3.54
C VAL A 83 -5.32 17.18 2.60
N ILE A 84 -5.24 15.85 2.49
CA ILE A 84 -6.17 15.07 1.65
C ILE A 84 -7.62 15.17 2.15
N ALA A 85 -7.81 15.36 3.46
CA ALA A 85 -9.13 15.60 4.05
C ALA A 85 -9.72 17.00 3.74
N LEU A 86 -8.92 17.97 3.28
CA LEU A 86 -9.41 19.32 2.98
C LEU A 86 -10.37 19.30 1.78
N PRO A 87 -11.56 19.94 1.88
CA PRO A 87 -12.48 20.04 0.76
C PRO A 87 -11.84 20.66 -0.49
N ALA A 88 -11.05 21.73 -0.32
CA ALA A 88 -10.38 22.42 -1.43
C ALA A 88 -9.37 21.52 -2.15
N PHE A 89 -8.62 20.69 -1.42
CA PHE A 89 -7.69 19.73 -2.02
C PHE A 89 -8.45 18.67 -2.81
N ARG A 90 -9.48 18.07 -2.20
CA ARG A 90 -10.31 17.04 -2.85
C ARG A 90 -10.98 17.59 -4.11
N GLU A 91 -11.55 18.78 -4.05
CA GLU A 91 -12.17 19.44 -5.19
C GLU A 91 -11.15 19.66 -6.32
N GLN A 92 -9.98 20.22 -6.01
CA GLN A 92 -8.93 20.47 -6.99
C GLN A 92 -8.47 19.17 -7.69
N ILE A 93 -8.21 18.11 -6.93
CA ILE A 93 -7.76 16.83 -7.48
C ILE A 93 -8.86 16.15 -8.29
N LEU A 94 -10.08 16.09 -7.75
CA LEU A 94 -11.20 15.40 -8.40
C LEU A 94 -11.72 16.14 -9.63
N ALA A 95 -11.60 17.46 -9.71
CA ALA A 95 -11.96 18.24 -10.90
C ALA A 95 -11.19 17.78 -12.15
N ALA A 96 -9.91 17.43 -11.98
CA ALA A 96 -9.04 16.93 -13.05
C ALA A 96 -9.11 15.41 -13.25
N ALA A 97 -9.81 14.69 -12.37
CA ALA A 97 -9.86 13.23 -12.38
C ALA A 97 -10.92 12.68 -13.35
N PRO A 98 -10.72 11.45 -13.88
CA PRO A 98 -11.74 10.76 -14.67
C PRO A 98 -13.08 10.62 -13.92
N ALA A 99 -14.18 10.49 -14.66
CA ALA A 99 -15.53 10.42 -14.07
C ALA A 99 -15.70 9.34 -13.00
N ILE A 100 -15.05 8.18 -13.18
CA ILE A 100 -15.11 7.08 -12.20
C ILE A 100 -14.43 7.43 -10.87
N ALA A 101 -13.36 8.23 -10.88
CA ALA A 101 -12.70 8.68 -9.66
C ALA A 101 -13.51 9.76 -8.93
N ARG A 102 -14.44 10.43 -9.61
CA ARG A 102 -15.39 11.38 -9.00
C ARG A 102 -16.63 10.71 -8.42
N HIS A 103 -16.86 9.43 -8.76
CA HIS A 103 -17.97 8.66 -8.20
C HIS A 103 -17.81 8.54 -6.68
N ASP A 104 -18.92 8.63 -5.95
CA ASP A 104 -18.94 8.42 -4.52
C ASP A 104 -18.62 6.96 -4.21
N PRO A 105 -17.58 6.63 -3.42
CA PRO A 105 -17.30 5.25 -3.04
C PRO A 105 -18.33 4.64 -2.07
N GLY A 106 -19.38 5.39 -1.70
CA GLY A 106 -20.43 4.91 -0.80
C GLY A 106 -20.03 4.94 0.67
N GLY A 107 -18.86 5.47 1.01
CA GLY A 107 -18.33 5.54 2.37
C GLY A 107 -17.06 4.70 2.61
N ALA A 108 -16.76 3.75 1.72
CA ALA A 108 -15.48 3.05 1.69
C ALA A 108 -14.31 4.05 1.62
N ARG A 109 -13.24 3.79 2.36
CA ARG A 109 -12.06 4.66 2.47
C ARG A 109 -10.88 4.15 1.66
N GLY A 110 -10.82 2.84 1.42
CA GLY A 110 -9.67 2.14 0.86
C GLY A 110 -8.87 1.38 1.92
N VAL A 111 -8.72 0.06 1.71
CA VAL A 111 -7.81 -0.79 2.48
C VAL A 111 -6.37 -0.69 1.98
N PHE A 112 -5.41 -1.00 2.84
CA PHE A 112 -3.99 -1.19 2.50
C PHE A 112 -3.35 -0.05 1.71
N PHE A 113 -3.40 1.15 2.28
CA PHE A 113 -2.52 2.22 1.85
C PHE A 113 -1.10 1.97 2.36
N GLY A 114 -0.12 2.12 1.47
CA GLY A 114 1.31 2.08 1.78
C GLY A 114 1.90 3.48 1.69
N TYR A 115 2.67 3.88 2.68
CA TYR A 115 3.45 5.12 2.66
C TYR A 115 4.92 4.73 2.68
N ASP A 116 5.61 4.91 1.55
CA ASP A 116 6.95 4.41 1.36
C ASP A 116 7.98 5.48 1.69
N PHE A 117 8.89 5.15 2.59
CA PHE A 117 9.94 6.06 3.05
C PHE A 117 11.31 5.56 2.64
N HIS A 118 12.16 6.48 2.19
CA HIS A 118 13.60 6.29 2.22
C HIS A 118 14.13 6.77 3.56
N VAL A 119 15.03 5.99 4.17
CA VAL A 119 15.75 6.38 5.40
C VAL A 119 17.23 6.49 5.06
N ASP A 120 17.83 7.64 5.31
CA ASP A 120 19.26 7.87 5.16
C ASP A 120 19.85 8.60 6.38
N GLN A 121 21.14 8.92 6.32
CA GLN A 121 21.84 9.65 7.38
C GLN A 121 21.25 11.04 7.65
N TYR A 122 20.60 11.65 6.67
CA TYR A 122 20.03 13.00 6.72
C TYR A 122 18.57 13.00 7.23
N GLY A 123 17.86 11.88 7.13
CA GLY A 123 16.55 11.71 7.76
C GLY A 123 15.67 10.70 7.06
N ILE A 124 14.36 11.00 7.04
CA ILE A 124 13.35 10.23 6.34
C ILE A 124 12.77 11.06 5.20
N GLY A 125 12.44 10.42 4.08
CA GLY A 125 11.74 11.06 2.97
C GLY A 125 10.62 10.17 2.46
N LEU A 126 9.37 10.66 2.45
CA LEU A 126 8.26 9.99 1.80
C LEU A 126 8.43 10.08 0.28
N ILE A 127 8.56 8.93 -0.38
CA ILE A 127 8.87 8.85 -1.82
C ILE A 127 7.68 8.44 -2.67
N GLU A 128 6.68 7.80 -2.06
CA GLU A 128 5.49 7.28 -2.73
C GLU A 128 4.37 6.98 -1.73
N ILE A 129 3.13 7.12 -2.19
CA ILE A 129 1.92 6.65 -1.51
C ILE A 129 1.27 5.65 -2.45
N ASN A 130 1.00 4.45 -1.97
CA ASN A 130 0.36 3.36 -2.71
C ASN A 130 -1.03 3.14 -2.15
N THR A 131 -2.05 3.02 -3.00
CA THR A 131 -3.42 2.69 -2.55
C THR A 131 -3.73 1.21 -2.62
N ASN A 132 -2.86 0.40 -3.22
CA ASN A 132 -2.99 -1.05 -3.39
C ASN A 132 -1.65 -1.70 -2.99
N ALA A 133 -1.24 -1.50 -1.74
CA ALA A 133 0.04 -1.99 -1.25
C ALA A 133 -0.02 -3.50 -0.99
N GLY A 134 0.98 -4.22 -1.52
CA GLY A 134 1.24 -5.62 -1.17
C GLY A 134 2.21 -5.75 0.00
N GLY A 135 2.31 -6.94 0.56
CA GLY A 135 3.27 -7.32 1.59
C GLY A 135 2.71 -7.43 3.01
N ALA A 136 1.46 -7.03 3.27
CA ALA A 136 0.91 -7.03 4.62
C ALA A 136 0.83 -8.45 5.21
N MET A 137 0.31 -9.42 4.44
CA MET A 137 0.22 -10.81 4.93
C MET A 137 1.60 -11.48 4.99
N LEU A 138 2.50 -11.11 4.08
CA LEU A 138 3.88 -11.60 4.12
C LEU A 138 4.61 -11.11 5.39
N ASN A 139 4.38 -9.86 5.80
CA ASN A 139 4.90 -9.32 7.05
C ASN A 139 4.23 -9.97 8.28
N ALA A 140 2.94 -10.30 8.21
CA ALA A 140 2.26 -11.04 9.27
C ALA A 140 2.88 -12.44 9.46
N VAL A 141 3.15 -13.16 8.38
CA VAL A 141 3.87 -14.45 8.42
C VAL A 141 5.29 -14.26 8.98
N LEU A 142 6.03 -13.26 8.49
CA LEU A 142 7.38 -12.97 8.97
C LEU A 142 7.38 -12.67 10.48
N ALA A 143 6.41 -11.90 10.98
CA ALA A 143 6.28 -11.58 12.40
C ALA A 143 6.11 -12.84 13.28
N ARG A 144 5.57 -13.94 12.74
CA ARG A 144 5.49 -15.23 13.45
C ARG A 144 6.80 -16.02 13.41
N ALA A 145 7.56 -15.86 12.34
CA ALA A 145 8.79 -16.59 12.10
C ALA A 145 10.03 -15.92 12.72
N GLN A 146 9.96 -14.61 13.00
CA GLN A 146 11.06 -13.88 13.62
C GLN A 146 11.32 -14.37 15.04
N ARG A 147 12.60 -14.59 15.36
CA ARG A 147 13.07 -14.98 16.69
C ARG A 147 14.17 -14.06 17.15
N ALA A 148 14.21 -13.80 18.46
CA ALA A 148 15.30 -13.05 19.05
C ALA A 148 16.58 -13.90 19.05
N CYS A 149 17.66 -13.33 18.55
CA CYS A 149 18.96 -13.99 18.51
C CYS A 149 19.75 -13.87 19.82
N CYS A 150 19.36 -12.93 20.68
CA CYS A 150 19.97 -12.66 21.99
C CYS A 150 18.94 -11.96 22.91
N PRO A 151 19.16 -11.96 24.24
CA PRO A 151 18.21 -11.38 25.20
C PRO A 151 17.87 -9.91 24.95
N GLU A 152 18.85 -9.13 24.48
CA GLU A 152 18.68 -7.71 24.17
C GLU A 152 17.69 -7.46 23.02
N MET A 153 17.51 -8.48 22.16
CA MET A 153 16.63 -8.42 21.00
C MET A 153 15.20 -8.90 21.29
N GLU A 154 14.94 -9.54 22.43
CA GLU A 154 13.62 -10.07 22.79
C GLU A 154 12.52 -9.00 22.78
N GLN A 155 12.86 -7.76 23.15
CA GLN A 155 11.90 -6.65 23.22
C GLN A 155 11.60 -5.99 21.86
N LEU A 156 12.30 -6.40 20.81
CA LEU A 156 12.19 -5.82 19.46
C LEU A 156 11.58 -6.80 18.45
N VAL A 157 11.51 -8.09 18.79
CA VAL A 157 10.90 -9.12 17.94
C VAL A 157 9.39 -9.18 18.20
N PRO A 158 8.55 -9.27 17.16
CA PRO A 158 7.10 -9.44 17.33
C PRO A 158 6.76 -10.69 18.14
N THR A 159 5.73 -10.61 18.98
CA THR A 159 5.18 -11.78 19.67
C THR A 159 4.12 -12.45 18.81
N LEU A 160 3.86 -13.74 19.03
CA LEU A 160 2.75 -14.44 18.36
C LEU A 160 1.40 -13.72 18.58
N ALA A 161 1.16 -13.22 19.79
CA ALA A 161 -0.04 -12.44 20.09
C ALA A 161 -0.13 -11.15 19.26
N SER A 162 1.00 -10.49 18.99
CA SER A 162 1.04 -9.30 18.11
C SER A 162 0.76 -9.63 16.65
N ALA A 163 1.25 -10.78 16.16
CA ALA A 163 0.93 -11.26 14.81
C ALA A 163 -0.56 -11.61 14.68
N GLN A 164 -1.13 -12.30 15.67
CA GLN A 164 -2.57 -12.60 15.71
C GLN A 164 -3.43 -11.33 15.80
N ALA A 165 -3.01 -10.33 16.58
CA ALA A 165 -3.70 -9.05 16.64
C ALA A 165 -3.68 -8.33 15.28
N LEU A 166 -2.54 -8.36 14.57
CA LEU A 166 -2.44 -7.80 13.22
C LEU A 166 -3.39 -8.50 12.24
N GLU A 167 -3.50 -9.83 12.27
CA GLU A 167 -4.46 -10.59 11.45
C GLU A 167 -5.92 -10.15 11.73
N HIS A 168 -6.29 -9.96 13.00
CA HIS A 168 -7.61 -9.46 13.38
C HIS A 168 -7.85 -8.02 12.88
N ASP A 169 -6.88 -7.12 13.09
CA ASP A 169 -6.95 -5.73 12.63
C ASP A 169 -7.12 -5.64 11.10
N ILE A 170 -6.47 -6.55 10.36
CA ILE A 170 -6.64 -6.68 8.91
C ILE A 170 -8.08 -7.04 8.57
N VAL A 171 -8.66 -8.07 9.18
CA VAL A 171 -10.05 -8.48 8.90
C VAL A 171 -11.04 -7.37 9.28
N ASP A 172 -10.83 -6.74 10.43
CA ASP A 172 -11.66 -5.64 10.92
C ASP A 172 -11.62 -4.45 9.98
N MET A 173 -10.50 -4.17 9.31
CA MET A 173 -10.42 -3.14 8.28
C MET A 173 -11.38 -3.38 7.12
N PHE A 174 -11.53 -4.62 6.63
CA PHE A 174 -12.51 -4.95 5.58
C PHE A 174 -13.96 -4.89 6.08
N ARG A 175 -14.21 -5.32 7.32
CA ARG A 175 -15.54 -5.16 7.95
C ARG A 175 -15.91 -3.68 8.10
N ALA A 176 -14.93 -2.83 8.40
CA ALA A 176 -15.13 -1.38 8.48
C ALA A 176 -15.51 -0.79 7.12
N GLU A 177 -14.87 -1.18 6.02
CA GLU A 177 -15.25 -0.71 4.67
C GLU A 177 -16.72 -1.05 4.36
N TRP A 178 -17.15 -2.27 4.69
CA TRP A 178 -18.52 -2.72 4.52
C TRP A 178 -19.52 -1.91 5.37
N GLN A 179 -19.22 -1.68 6.65
CA GLN A 179 -20.07 -0.90 7.55
C GLN A 179 -20.13 0.58 7.16
N LEU A 180 -18.99 1.18 6.82
CA LEU A 180 -18.91 2.57 6.35
C LEU A 180 -19.69 2.77 5.05
N SER A 181 -19.86 1.70 4.26
CA SER A 181 -20.69 1.70 3.06
C SER A 181 -22.20 1.63 3.32
N GLY A 182 -22.63 1.74 4.59
CA GLY A 182 -24.05 1.82 4.97
C GLY A 182 -24.77 0.48 5.06
N HIS A 183 -24.05 -0.65 5.12
CA HIS A 183 -24.66 -1.96 5.19
C HIS A 183 -24.88 -2.44 6.63
N ASP A 184 -26.15 -2.71 6.98
CA ASP A 184 -26.53 -3.18 8.32
C ASP A 184 -26.32 -4.69 8.54
N ARG A 185 -26.27 -5.47 7.45
CA ARG A 185 -26.01 -6.92 7.53
C ARG A 185 -24.51 -7.20 7.67
N PRO A 186 -24.10 -8.34 8.23
CA PRO A 186 -22.69 -8.75 8.21
C PRO A 186 -22.14 -8.90 6.79
N LEU A 187 -20.85 -8.59 6.63
CA LEU A 187 -20.06 -8.97 5.45
C LEU A 187 -19.96 -10.49 5.38
N ARG A 188 -20.26 -11.09 4.22
CA ARG A 188 -20.27 -12.54 4.01
C ARG A 188 -19.26 -13.00 2.97
N SER A 189 -19.04 -12.22 1.90
CA SER A 189 -18.19 -12.65 0.79
C SER A 189 -17.22 -11.58 0.31
N ILE A 190 -15.98 -11.99 0.03
CA ILE A 190 -14.92 -11.14 -0.52
C ILE A 190 -14.36 -11.78 -1.79
N ALA A 191 -14.25 -11.00 -2.87
CA ALA A 191 -13.45 -11.38 -4.02
C ALA A 191 -12.13 -10.61 -4.02
N ILE A 192 -11.01 -11.32 -4.07
CA ILE A 192 -9.67 -10.75 -4.30
C ILE A 192 -9.46 -10.74 -5.81
N VAL A 193 -9.42 -9.56 -6.42
CA VAL A 193 -9.49 -9.42 -7.88
C VAL A 193 -8.19 -8.85 -8.45
N ASP A 194 -7.54 -9.61 -9.32
CA ASP A 194 -6.39 -9.18 -10.13
C ASP A 194 -6.44 -9.82 -11.51
N GLU A 195 -5.73 -9.27 -12.50
CA GLU A 195 -5.63 -9.89 -13.83
C GLU A 195 -4.81 -11.16 -13.76
N ALA A 196 -5.31 -12.27 -14.33
CA ALA A 196 -4.66 -13.57 -14.33
C ALA A 196 -3.97 -13.88 -12.97
N PRO A 197 -4.73 -13.95 -11.86
CA PRO A 197 -4.18 -13.86 -10.51
C PRO A 197 -3.11 -14.92 -10.24
N GLU A 198 -3.29 -16.13 -10.76
CA GLU A 198 -2.32 -17.23 -10.68
C GLU A 198 -0.99 -16.97 -11.39
N GLN A 199 -0.87 -15.92 -12.19
CA GLN A 199 0.38 -15.49 -12.85
C GLN A 199 1.05 -14.31 -12.15
N GLN A 200 0.37 -13.69 -11.18
CA GLN A 200 0.88 -12.54 -10.47
C GLN A 200 2.01 -12.93 -9.51
N TYR A 201 3.01 -12.06 -9.41
CA TYR A 201 4.14 -12.25 -8.51
C TYR A 201 3.68 -12.44 -7.06
N LEU A 202 2.69 -11.65 -6.63
CA LEU A 202 2.12 -11.72 -5.28
C LEU A 202 0.93 -12.69 -5.15
N TYR A 203 0.75 -13.63 -6.07
CA TYR A 203 -0.27 -14.69 -5.92
C TYR A 203 -0.20 -15.42 -4.57
N PRO A 204 0.99 -15.73 -4.00
CA PRO A 204 1.08 -16.28 -2.65
C PRO A 204 0.42 -15.41 -1.57
N GLU A 205 0.45 -14.09 -1.72
CA GLU A 205 -0.23 -13.18 -0.81
C GLU A 205 -1.75 -13.27 -0.93
N PHE A 206 -2.29 -13.49 -2.14
CA PHE A 206 -3.73 -13.62 -2.35
C PHE A 206 -4.27 -14.87 -1.65
N LEU A 207 -3.50 -15.97 -1.67
CA LEU A 207 -3.83 -17.19 -0.95
C LEU A 207 -3.83 -16.97 0.57
N LEU A 208 -2.85 -16.24 1.11
CA LEU A 208 -2.81 -15.85 2.53
C LEU A 208 -4.05 -15.04 2.93
N PHE A 209 -4.45 -14.06 2.13
CA PHE A 209 -5.68 -13.29 2.38
C PHE A 209 -6.93 -14.15 2.30
N GLN A 210 -7.05 -15.00 1.28
CA GLN A 210 -8.21 -15.88 1.10
C GLN A 210 -8.47 -16.71 2.35
N GLN A 211 -7.43 -17.30 2.92
CA GLN A 211 -7.56 -18.16 4.09
C GLN A 211 -7.75 -17.38 5.39
N LEU A 212 -7.10 -16.23 5.52
CA LEU A 212 -7.38 -15.31 6.63
C LEU A 212 -8.89 -15.02 6.68
N PHE A 213 -9.49 -14.66 5.54
CA PHE A 213 -10.92 -14.42 5.47
C PHE A 213 -11.76 -15.67 5.79
N GLN A 214 -11.40 -16.84 5.25
CA GLN A 214 -12.10 -18.09 5.51
C GLN A 214 -12.05 -18.50 6.99
N ARG A 215 -10.90 -18.37 7.65
CA ARG A 215 -10.74 -18.60 9.09
C ARG A 215 -11.61 -17.67 9.94
N HIS A 216 -11.90 -16.47 9.43
CA HIS A 216 -12.79 -15.50 10.07
C HIS A 216 -14.25 -15.59 9.56
N GLY A 217 -14.63 -16.72 8.97
CA GLY A 217 -16.00 -17.04 8.60
C GLY A 217 -16.51 -16.30 7.36
N LEU A 218 -15.63 -15.73 6.55
CA LEU A 218 -15.97 -15.06 5.29
C LEU A 218 -15.74 -16.01 4.11
N HIS A 219 -16.66 -16.03 3.16
CA HIS A 219 -16.43 -16.72 1.89
C HIS A 219 -15.48 -15.88 1.03
N ALA A 220 -14.31 -16.43 0.68
CA ALA A 220 -13.30 -15.69 -0.08
C ALA A 220 -12.91 -16.43 -1.37
N VAL A 221 -12.96 -15.70 -2.49
CA VAL A 221 -12.54 -16.17 -3.82
C VAL A 221 -11.41 -15.29 -4.34
N ILE A 222 -10.49 -15.88 -5.12
CA ILE A 222 -9.52 -15.14 -5.93
C ILE A 222 -10.03 -15.23 -7.37
N ALA A 223 -10.20 -14.09 -8.04
CA ALA A 223 -10.86 -14.04 -9.33
C ALA A 223 -10.13 -13.15 -10.33
N ASP A 224 -10.07 -13.60 -11.57
CA ASP A 224 -9.82 -12.71 -12.71
C ASP A 224 -11.08 -11.84 -12.92
N PRO A 225 -10.95 -10.53 -13.21
CA PRO A 225 -12.10 -9.66 -13.40
C PRO A 225 -13.03 -10.11 -14.54
N SER A 226 -12.53 -10.83 -15.56
CA SER A 226 -13.34 -11.38 -16.65
C SER A 226 -14.25 -12.53 -16.21
N ALA A 227 -13.99 -13.14 -15.05
CA ALA A 227 -14.85 -14.17 -14.46
C ALA A 227 -16.02 -13.58 -13.65
N LEU A 228 -16.08 -12.25 -13.50
CA LEU A 228 -17.14 -11.56 -12.78
C LEU A 228 -18.31 -11.22 -13.69
N THR A 229 -19.53 -11.38 -13.17
CA THR A 229 -20.76 -11.01 -13.88
C THR A 229 -21.66 -10.17 -12.98
N LEU A 230 -22.24 -9.12 -13.53
CA LEU A 230 -23.27 -8.33 -12.85
C LEU A 230 -24.63 -8.75 -13.39
N HIS A 231 -25.48 -9.30 -12.52
CA HIS A 231 -26.85 -9.67 -12.87
C HIS A 231 -27.77 -9.40 -11.68
N ASP A 232 -28.97 -8.87 -11.97
CA ASP A 232 -29.98 -8.48 -10.98
C ASP A 232 -29.45 -7.59 -9.85
N GLY A 233 -28.53 -6.68 -10.18
CA GLY A 233 -27.94 -5.74 -9.22
C GLY A 233 -26.95 -6.37 -8.23
N VAL A 234 -26.50 -7.59 -8.49
CA VAL A 234 -25.53 -8.32 -7.65
C VAL A 234 -24.33 -8.72 -8.49
N LEU A 235 -23.12 -8.53 -7.95
CA LEU A 235 -21.88 -9.02 -8.56
C LEU A 235 -21.67 -10.49 -8.20
N TRP A 236 -21.40 -11.34 -9.19
CA TRP A 236 -21.25 -12.78 -9.04
C TRP A 236 -19.89 -13.26 -9.54
N HIS A 237 -19.37 -14.29 -8.87
CA HIS A 237 -18.28 -15.14 -9.35
C HIS A 237 -18.74 -16.59 -9.30
N GLY A 238 -19.05 -17.18 -10.46
CA GLY A 238 -19.80 -18.44 -10.50
C GLY A 238 -21.13 -18.31 -9.75
N ASP A 239 -21.38 -19.21 -8.81
CA ASP A 239 -22.61 -19.20 -7.98
C ASP A 239 -22.48 -18.34 -6.70
N THR A 240 -21.36 -17.64 -6.52
CA THR A 240 -21.09 -16.84 -5.32
C THR A 240 -21.46 -15.37 -5.56
N ALA A 241 -22.43 -14.85 -4.82
CA ALA A 241 -22.69 -13.41 -4.71
C ALA A 241 -21.57 -12.74 -3.91
N ILE A 242 -21.01 -11.65 -4.44
CA ILE A 242 -19.87 -10.92 -3.88
C ILE A 242 -20.34 -9.63 -3.20
N ASP A 243 -20.05 -9.50 -1.91
CA ASP A 243 -20.36 -8.29 -1.13
C ASP A 243 -19.27 -7.21 -1.33
N LEU A 244 -18.01 -7.61 -1.25
CA LEU A 244 -16.85 -6.72 -1.30
C LEU A 244 -15.80 -7.26 -2.27
N VAL A 245 -15.21 -6.36 -3.06
CA VAL A 245 -14.05 -6.65 -3.90
C VAL A 245 -12.82 -6.00 -3.29
N TYR A 246 -11.86 -6.84 -2.88
CA TYR A 246 -10.50 -6.42 -2.59
C TYR A 246 -9.77 -6.26 -3.93
N ASN A 247 -9.68 -5.02 -4.39
CA ASN A 247 -9.12 -4.64 -5.67
C ASN A 247 -7.59 -4.71 -5.65
N ARG A 248 -7.03 -5.71 -6.34
CA ARG A 248 -5.59 -5.86 -6.55
C ARG A 248 -5.14 -5.45 -7.95
N LEU A 249 -6.07 -5.01 -8.81
CA LEU A 249 -5.77 -4.52 -10.16
C LEU A 249 -4.82 -3.32 -10.14
N THR A 250 -4.03 -3.21 -11.20
CA THR A 250 -3.20 -2.03 -11.49
C THR A 250 -3.88 -1.03 -12.44
N ASP A 251 -4.97 -1.43 -13.08
CA ASP A 251 -5.93 -0.54 -13.72
C ASP A 251 -6.87 0.08 -12.67
N PHE A 252 -6.35 1.08 -11.96
CA PHE A 252 -7.04 1.75 -10.86
C PHE A 252 -8.33 2.47 -11.28
N MET A 253 -8.52 2.71 -12.57
CA MET A 253 -9.69 3.42 -13.13
C MET A 253 -10.69 2.48 -13.81
N LEU A 254 -10.44 1.16 -13.79
CA LEU A 254 -11.28 0.13 -14.41
C LEU A 254 -11.62 0.49 -15.87
N GLU A 255 -10.61 0.88 -16.65
CA GLU A 255 -10.71 1.28 -18.04
C GLU A 255 -10.72 0.07 -19.00
N SER A 256 -10.04 -1.01 -18.63
CA SER A 256 -10.00 -2.24 -19.43
C SER A 256 -11.41 -2.83 -19.60
N ARG A 257 -11.68 -3.35 -20.80
CA ARG A 257 -12.95 -4.03 -21.10
C ARG A 257 -13.17 -5.26 -20.22
N ALA A 258 -12.10 -5.93 -19.81
CA ALA A 258 -12.19 -7.05 -18.87
C ALA A 258 -12.78 -6.63 -17.52
N HIS A 259 -12.71 -5.34 -17.16
CA HIS A 259 -13.19 -4.80 -15.89
C HIS A 259 -14.64 -4.29 -15.98
N ALA A 260 -15.31 -4.46 -17.11
CA ALA A 260 -16.63 -3.86 -17.37
C ALA A 260 -17.70 -4.26 -16.34
N ALA A 261 -17.76 -5.54 -15.96
CA ALA A 261 -18.71 -6.03 -14.95
C ALA A 261 -18.43 -5.42 -13.56
N LEU A 262 -17.16 -5.42 -13.15
CA LEU A 262 -16.73 -4.81 -11.88
C LEU A 262 -17.00 -3.31 -11.86
N ARG A 263 -16.68 -2.61 -12.95
CA ARG A 263 -16.95 -1.18 -13.13
C ARG A 263 -18.43 -0.87 -13.00
N ALA A 264 -19.28 -1.63 -13.68
CA ALA A 264 -20.73 -1.46 -13.63
C ALA A 264 -21.25 -1.72 -12.21
N ALA A 265 -20.74 -2.74 -11.52
CA ALA A 265 -21.14 -3.05 -10.15
C ALA A 265 -20.73 -1.95 -9.17
N TYR A 266 -19.51 -1.41 -9.30
CA TYR A 266 -19.04 -0.27 -8.50
C TYR A 266 -19.94 0.96 -8.70
N LEU A 267 -20.19 1.35 -9.96
CA LEU A 267 -21.02 2.52 -10.29
C LEU A 267 -22.49 2.39 -9.87
N ALA A 268 -22.98 1.15 -9.73
CA ALA A 268 -24.34 0.85 -9.27
C ALA A 268 -24.42 0.64 -7.75
N HIS A 269 -23.31 0.79 -7.01
CA HIS A 269 -23.21 0.40 -5.59
C HIS A 269 -23.65 -1.05 -5.30
N ALA A 270 -23.50 -1.94 -6.29
CA ALA A 270 -23.82 -3.36 -6.18
C ALA A 270 -22.74 -4.15 -5.41
N VAL A 271 -21.56 -3.56 -5.23
CA VAL A 271 -20.43 -4.13 -4.50
C VAL A 271 -19.65 -3.00 -3.80
N VAL A 272 -19.08 -3.28 -2.64
CA VAL A 272 -18.08 -2.40 -2.03
C VAL A 272 -16.73 -2.67 -2.70
N LEU A 273 -16.19 -1.69 -3.41
CA LEU A 273 -14.88 -1.77 -4.04
C LEU A 273 -13.82 -1.12 -3.15
N THR A 274 -12.78 -1.86 -2.76
CA THR A 274 -11.71 -1.31 -1.92
C THR A 274 -10.35 -1.90 -2.27
N PRO A 275 -9.30 -1.08 -2.47
CA PRO A 275 -9.34 0.37 -2.72
C PRO A 275 -10.13 0.72 -3.99
N HIS A 276 -10.73 1.91 -4.01
CA HIS A 276 -11.55 2.42 -5.11
C HIS A 276 -10.83 3.51 -5.94
N PRO A 277 -11.29 3.82 -7.17
CA PRO A 277 -10.65 4.78 -8.07
C PRO A 277 -10.44 6.18 -7.46
N GLN A 278 -11.40 6.67 -6.67
CA GLN A 278 -11.26 7.96 -5.98
C GLN A 278 -10.08 7.98 -4.98
N ALA A 279 -9.85 6.89 -4.23
CA ALA A 279 -8.71 6.79 -3.33
C ALA A 279 -7.40 6.90 -4.12
N HIS A 280 -7.28 6.20 -5.25
CA HIS A 280 -6.10 6.29 -6.09
C HIS A 280 -5.81 7.73 -6.55
N ALA A 281 -6.84 8.44 -7.05
CA ALA A 281 -6.69 9.82 -7.50
C ALA A 281 -6.24 10.77 -6.37
N LEU A 282 -6.78 10.60 -5.16
CA LEU A 282 -6.48 11.47 -4.01
C LEU A 282 -5.14 11.18 -3.35
N TYR A 283 -4.70 9.92 -3.32
CA TYR A 283 -3.55 9.48 -2.54
C TYR A 283 -2.34 9.12 -3.42
N ALA A 284 -2.52 8.25 -4.43
CA ALA A 284 -1.41 7.60 -5.12
C ALA A 284 -0.94 8.29 -6.40
N ASP A 285 -1.68 9.27 -6.92
CA ASP A 285 -1.22 10.07 -8.05
C ASP A 285 0.05 10.84 -7.66
N LYS A 286 1.17 10.51 -8.30
CA LYS A 286 2.49 11.10 -8.01
C LYS A 286 2.52 12.61 -8.17
N ARG A 287 1.62 13.19 -8.97
CA ARG A 287 1.48 14.65 -9.14
C ARG A 287 1.01 15.32 -7.84
N ASN A 288 0.37 14.58 -6.93
CA ASN A 288 -0.03 15.09 -5.63
C ASN A 288 1.20 15.41 -4.76
N LEU A 289 2.31 14.69 -4.91
CA LEU A 289 3.56 15.02 -4.20
C LEU A 289 4.12 16.38 -4.63
N ALA A 290 3.95 16.77 -5.90
CA ALA A 290 4.33 18.11 -6.36
C ALA A 290 3.48 19.21 -5.71
N LEU A 291 2.19 18.97 -5.50
CA LEU A 291 1.33 19.88 -4.74
C LEU A 291 1.74 19.92 -3.27
N LEU A 292 1.97 18.75 -2.65
CA LEU A 292 2.34 18.63 -1.23
C LEU A 292 3.71 19.21 -0.90
N THR A 293 4.52 19.55 -1.91
CA THR A 293 5.84 20.18 -1.76
C THR A 293 5.91 21.61 -2.30
N ASP A 294 4.76 22.21 -2.66
CA ASP A 294 4.66 23.58 -3.14
C ASP A 294 4.02 24.47 -2.07
N ALA A 295 4.84 25.30 -1.42
CA ALA A 295 4.40 26.17 -0.33
C ALA A 295 3.28 27.14 -0.74
N ALA A 296 3.33 27.70 -1.96
CA ALA A 296 2.32 28.65 -2.42
C ALA A 296 0.98 27.94 -2.67
N ARG A 297 1.01 26.72 -3.22
CA ARG A 297 -0.19 25.91 -3.40
C ARG A 297 -0.79 25.44 -2.08
N LEU A 298 0.05 25.06 -1.12
CA LEU A 298 -0.40 24.69 0.22
C LEU A 298 -1.07 25.86 0.95
N ASP A 299 -0.51 27.08 0.82
CA ASP A 299 -1.10 28.30 1.37
C ASP A 299 -2.46 28.61 0.72
N ALA A 300 -2.56 28.53 -0.60
CA ALA A 300 -3.82 28.71 -1.33
C ALA A 300 -4.90 27.68 -0.95
N LEU A 301 -4.49 26.47 -0.56
CA LEU A 301 -5.39 25.43 -0.05
C LEU A 301 -5.80 25.62 1.43
N GLY A 302 -5.24 26.62 2.11
CA GLY A 302 -5.51 26.88 3.53
C GLY A 302 -4.83 25.89 4.48
N VAL A 303 -3.75 25.23 4.05
CA VAL A 303 -3.00 24.29 4.89
C VAL A 303 -2.30 25.07 6.01
N ALA A 304 -2.48 24.64 7.26
CA ALA A 304 -1.88 25.31 8.41
C ALA A 304 -0.34 25.36 8.32
N PRO A 305 0.33 26.47 8.69
CA PRO A 305 1.79 26.60 8.57
C PRO A 305 2.60 25.47 9.21
N ALA A 306 2.14 24.95 10.35
CA ALA A 306 2.78 23.82 11.02
C ALA A 306 2.73 22.53 10.19
N THR A 307 1.61 22.27 9.50
CA THR A 307 1.47 21.14 8.58
C THR A 307 2.34 21.34 7.34
N GLN A 308 2.40 22.56 6.79
CA GLN A 308 3.28 22.87 5.66
C GLN A 308 4.75 22.57 5.98
N ALA A 309 5.22 23.00 7.17
CA ALA A 309 6.60 22.76 7.59
C ALA A 309 6.93 21.26 7.68
N ILE A 310 5.99 20.42 8.14
CA ILE A 310 6.16 18.95 8.19
C ILE A 310 6.28 18.37 6.78
N LEU A 311 5.39 18.78 5.86
CA LEU A 311 5.37 18.29 4.48
C LEU A 311 6.65 18.67 3.72
N LEU A 312 7.03 19.95 3.76
CA LEU A 312 8.20 20.49 3.05
C LEU A 312 9.53 19.92 3.57
N ALA A 313 9.58 19.50 4.84
CA ALA A 313 10.75 18.85 5.41
C ALA A 313 10.76 17.32 5.20
N GLY A 314 9.59 16.69 5.06
CA GLY A 314 9.44 15.24 5.04
C GLY A 314 9.22 14.62 3.65
N ILE A 315 8.89 15.42 2.64
CA ILE A 315 8.70 14.97 1.27
C ILE A 315 9.79 15.61 0.40
N PRO A 316 10.63 14.83 -0.31
CA PRO A 316 11.58 15.38 -1.26
C PRO A 316 10.89 16.27 -2.28
N HIS A 317 11.46 17.44 -2.56
CA HIS A 317 10.89 18.39 -3.50
C HIS A 317 10.57 17.70 -4.84
N THR A 318 9.31 17.79 -5.23
CA THR A 318 8.77 17.12 -6.41
C THR A 318 8.18 18.17 -7.33
N GLU A 319 8.48 18.08 -8.62
CA GLU A 319 7.91 18.96 -9.63
C GLU A 319 7.36 18.16 -10.81
N VAL A 320 6.28 18.65 -11.41
CA VAL A 320 5.75 18.09 -12.65
C VAL A 320 6.66 18.54 -13.79
N VAL A 321 7.12 17.58 -14.60
CA VAL A 321 7.95 17.89 -15.77
C VAL A 321 7.11 18.68 -16.77
N ASP A 322 7.58 19.88 -17.10
CA ASP A 322 7.01 20.77 -18.11
C ASP A 322 8.07 21.04 -19.19
N SER A 323 7.64 20.97 -20.45
CA SER A 323 8.41 21.38 -21.63
C SER A 323 9.07 22.76 -21.48
N ALA A 324 8.41 23.71 -20.80
CA ALA A 324 8.95 25.05 -20.55
C ALA A 324 10.23 25.04 -19.69
N HIS A 325 10.41 24.02 -18.86
CA HIS A 325 11.58 23.86 -17.97
C HIS A 325 12.56 22.79 -18.46
N ALA A 326 12.40 22.29 -19.69
CA ALA A 326 13.11 21.12 -20.17
C ALA A 326 14.64 21.27 -20.12
N ASP A 327 15.17 22.44 -20.49
CA ASP A 327 16.62 22.68 -20.47
C ASP A 327 17.20 22.71 -19.05
N ARG A 328 16.48 23.33 -18.10
CA ARG A 328 16.88 23.32 -16.68
C ARG A 328 16.90 21.89 -16.15
N LEU A 329 15.79 21.17 -16.30
CA LEU A 329 15.65 19.78 -15.84
C LEU A 329 16.73 18.87 -16.43
N TRP A 330 17.04 19.03 -17.72
CA TRP A 330 18.13 18.28 -18.34
C TRP A 330 19.51 18.62 -17.76
N SER A 331 19.77 19.90 -17.48
CA SER A 331 21.05 20.34 -16.90
C SER A 331 21.22 19.81 -15.47
N GLU A 332 20.14 19.76 -14.68
CA GLU A 332 20.12 19.34 -13.27
C GLU A 332 19.92 17.83 -13.09
N ARG A 333 19.57 17.10 -14.17
CA ARG A 333 19.13 15.69 -14.16
C ARG A 333 19.94 14.76 -13.26
N ARG A 334 21.25 14.94 -13.15
CA ARG A 334 22.12 14.07 -12.33
C ARG A 334 21.73 14.04 -10.84
N ARG A 335 20.98 15.05 -10.38
CA ARG A 335 20.48 15.17 -9.01
C ARG A 335 19.00 14.83 -8.90
N LEU A 336 18.36 14.44 -10.01
CA LEU A 336 16.92 14.23 -10.12
C LEU A 336 16.62 12.76 -10.41
N PHE A 337 15.41 12.37 -10.04
CA PHE A 337 14.82 11.08 -10.35
C PHE A 337 13.51 11.31 -11.07
N PHE A 338 13.40 10.81 -12.30
CA PHE A 338 12.23 11.01 -13.15
C PHE A 338 11.30 9.82 -13.02
N LYS A 339 10.04 10.07 -12.65
CA LYS A 339 9.00 9.05 -12.52
C LYS A 339 7.87 9.37 -13.52
N PRO A 340 7.35 8.38 -14.26
CA PRO A 340 6.18 8.60 -15.09
C PRO A 340 4.96 8.87 -14.21
N THR A 341 3.99 9.60 -14.73
CA THR A 341 2.72 9.89 -14.03
C THR A 341 1.86 8.64 -13.87
N ALA A 342 1.93 7.72 -14.83
CA ALA A 342 1.24 6.44 -14.82
C ALA A 342 2.24 5.28 -14.96
N GLY A 343 2.06 4.23 -14.18
CA GLY A 343 2.91 3.03 -14.19
C GLY A 343 3.01 2.39 -12.80
N TYR A 344 3.05 1.06 -12.77
CA TYR A 344 3.22 0.25 -11.55
C TYR A 344 4.57 -0.48 -11.55
N GLY A 345 5.09 -0.78 -10.35
CA GLY A 345 6.27 -1.63 -10.19
C GLY A 345 7.60 -1.05 -10.69
N GLY A 346 7.79 0.28 -10.63
CA GLY A 346 9.06 0.93 -11.00
C GLY A 346 9.42 0.89 -12.49
N ARG A 347 8.53 0.38 -13.36
CA ARG A 347 8.71 0.45 -14.81
C ARG A 347 8.81 1.93 -15.22
N ALA A 348 9.89 2.25 -15.94
CA ALA A 348 10.22 3.60 -16.46
C ALA A 348 10.59 4.67 -15.42
N ALA A 349 11.01 4.30 -14.21
CA ALA A 349 11.70 5.22 -13.31
C ALA A 349 13.16 5.44 -13.77
N TYR A 350 13.56 6.69 -14.04
CA TYR A 350 14.91 7.02 -14.49
C TYR A 350 15.68 7.78 -13.43
N ARG A 351 16.81 7.23 -13.00
CA ARG A 351 17.85 8.06 -12.38
C ARG A 351 18.39 9.01 -13.43
N GLY A 352 18.36 10.31 -13.19
CA GLY A 352 18.72 11.27 -14.22
C GLY A 352 20.20 11.23 -14.62
N ASP A 353 21.08 10.68 -13.77
CA ASP A 353 22.48 10.41 -14.14
C ASP A 353 22.65 9.30 -15.19
N LYS A 354 21.64 8.43 -15.33
CA LYS A 354 21.56 7.38 -16.36
C LYS A 354 20.66 7.76 -17.54
N LEU A 355 20.04 8.94 -17.51
CA LEU A 355 19.14 9.39 -18.56
C LEU A 355 19.92 9.87 -19.80
N THR A 356 19.54 9.35 -20.97
CA THR A 356 20.11 9.74 -22.26
C THR A 356 19.28 10.84 -22.91
N ARG A 357 19.88 11.60 -23.84
CA ARG A 357 19.19 12.69 -24.53
C ARG A 357 18.03 12.17 -25.39
N ARG A 358 18.16 10.96 -25.93
CA ARG A 358 17.11 10.30 -26.71
C ARG A 358 15.89 10.00 -25.84
N VAL A 359 16.09 9.32 -24.70
CA VAL A 359 15.02 8.99 -23.76
C VAL A 359 14.38 10.24 -23.14
N TRP A 360 15.11 11.35 -23.03
CA TRP A 360 14.56 12.62 -22.56
C TRP A 360 13.65 13.33 -23.58
N GLN A 361 13.82 13.04 -24.87
CA GLN A 361 13.00 13.61 -25.94
C GLN A 361 11.76 12.77 -26.24
N GLU A 362 11.78 11.49 -25.86
CA GLU A 362 10.64 10.57 -25.84
C GLU A 362 9.75 10.91 -24.63
#